data_AF-A0A932FE91-F1
#
_entry.id   AF-A0A932FE91-F1
#
_cell.length_a   1.000
_cell.length_b   1.000
_cell.length_c   1.000
_cell.angle_alpha   90.00
_cell.angle_beta   90.00
_cell.angle_gamma   90.00
#
_symmetry.space_group_name_H-M   'P 1'
#
loop_
_entity.id
_entity.type
_entity.pdbx_description
1 polymer ?
#
loop_
_entity_poly.entity_id
_entity_poly.type
_entity_poly.pdbx_seq_one_letter_code
_entity_poly.pdbx_strand_id
1 'polypeptide(L)'
;MRRHEHLVKNGGESPARVRCEATHGAAGSASRRLAPRTLFTGLLILFLTWFATSSFTDYSNDSEVEAYSQALYAAVSSGRVLQADGWSALSDVLAWLPMAAIRIAGSGAYLGKGFFAMRFFQCLVIFGLGNLYYRALGIRWGTRMAGLALLAWAIAYASYERGWELPSFTQAALFVSAGYLLTIPSLSIGWIAPLAFLAPFDGAAGLLLPWLALLRPGPWTPRDRRLLAGVAAIGLIPFGALHAGEIAPAVASAGTLWASALRTLGRNLDPRTLASLLAGLAFVPVLAFAWSRDTSPGLRRVLWALGPPWLAAALVIQPLGQGALLLPPVAAIFLPVVLTAVEAAVRRYNTAGEDSGTF
;
A
#
# COMPACT_ATOMS: atom_id res chain seq x y z
N MET A 1 70.58 11.80 -11.87
CA MET A 1 69.60 11.81 -12.98
C MET A 1 68.21 12.03 -12.43
N ARG A 2 67.82 13.31 -12.33
CA ARG A 2 66.48 13.80 -11.95
C ARG A 2 65.75 14.11 -13.26
N ARG A 3 64.49 13.69 -13.39
CA ARG A 3 63.59 14.24 -14.43
C ARG A 3 62.52 15.08 -13.75
N HIS A 4 62.64 16.36 -14.04
CA HIS A 4 61.72 17.47 -13.81
C HIS A 4 60.58 17.45 -14.86
N GLU A 5 59.49 18.15 -14.52
CA GLU A 5 58.53 18.82 -15.42
C GLU A 5 57.57 17.90 -16.21
N HIS A 6 56.26 18.15 -16.29
CA HIS A 6 55.59 19.42 -16.52
C HIS A 6 54.21 19.50 -15.82
N LEU A 7 54.06 20.54 -15.00
CA LEU A 7 52.78 21.12 -14.59
C LEU A 7 52.23 21.94 -15.78
N VAL A 8 51.13 21.49 -16.37
CA VAL A 8 50.34 22.32 -17.31
C VAL A 8 49.31 23.09 -16.50
N LYS A 9 49.67 24.34 -16.17
CA LYS A 9 48.74 25.42 -15.85
C LYS A 9 48.21 25.99 -17.16
N ASN A 10 46.97 25.67 -17.51
CA ASN A 10 46.11 26.50 -18.37
C ASN A 10 44.90 26.85 -17.50
N GLY A 11 44.64 28.09 -17.07
CA GLY A 11 44.96 29.36 -17.73
C GLY A 11 43.75 29.78 -18.56
N GLY A 12 42.77 30.37 -17.89
CA GLY A 12 41.88 31.41 -18.41
C GLY A 12 41.10 31.11 -19.67
N GLU A 13 39.81 30.80 -19.51
CA GLU A 13 38.77 31.40 -20.35
C GLU A 13 37.47 31.40 -19.55
N SER A 14 36.96 32.60 -19.30
CA SER A 14 35.70 32.89 -18.63
C SER A 14 34.60 32.82 -19.70
N PRO A 15 33.75 31.78 -19.78
CA PRO A 15 32.65 31.77 -20.70
C PRO A 15 31.48 32.48 -20.02
N ALA A 16 31.16 33.64 -20.57
CA ALA A 16 29.81 34.18 -20.68
C ALA A 16 28.94 34.05 -19.41
N ARG A 17 28.79 35.17 -18.71
CA ARG A 17 27.56 35.48 -17.97
C ARG A 17 26.39 35.31 -18.94
N VAL A 18 25.81 34.12 -18.96
CA VAL A 18 24.48 33.88 -19.52
C VAL A 18 23.55 34.78 -18.73
N ARG A 19 23.17 35.87 -19.37
CA ARG A 19 22.19 36.83 -18.90
C ARG A 19 20.90 36.04 -18.71
N CYS A 20 20.65 35.60 -17.48
CA CYS A 20 19.34 35.12 -17.05
C CYS A 20 18.40 36.32 -17.13
N GLU A 21 17.88 36.60 -18.33
CA GLU A 21 16.67 37.38 -18.49
C GLU A 21 15.58 36.63 -17.73
N ALA A 22 15.31 37.15 -16.55
CA ALA A 22 14.23 36.72 -15.71
C ALA A 22 12.93 36.88 -16.50
N THR A 23 12.42 35.77 -17.02
CA THR A 23 11.07 35.61 -17.53
C THR A 23 10.08 35.71 -16.37
N HIS A 24 9.98 36.90 -15.77
CA HIS A 24 9.00 37.24 -14.73
C HIS A 24 7.60 37.56 -15.29
N GLY A 25 7.35 37.30 -16.57
CA GLY A 25 6.14 37.75 -17.27
C GLY A 25 5.21 36.65 -17.77
N ALA A 26 4.93 35.58 -16.99
CA ALA A 26 3.88 34.61 -17.39
C ALA A 26 3.24 33.79 -16.25
N ALA A 27 3.44 34.16 -14.97
CA ALA A 27 2.92 33.37 -13.84
C ALA A 27 1.42 33.60 -13.52
N GLY A 28 0.75 34.54 -14.21
CA GLY A 28 -0.59 35.01 -13.84
C GLY A 28 -1.79 34.21 -14.38
N SER A 29 -1.62 33.37 -15.42
CA SER A 29 -2.77 32.76 -16.13
C SER A 29 -2.93 31.25 -15.94
N ALA A 30 -1.96 30.57 -15.33
CA ALA A 30 -1.99 29.12 -15.15
C ALA A 30 -2.89 28.64 -13.98
N SER A 31 -3.28 29.53 -13.05
CA SER A 31 -4.00 29.09 -11.83
C SER A 31 -5.48 28.77 -12.04
N ARG A 32 -6.13 29.26 -13.10
CA ARG A 32 -7.58 29.09 -13.28
C ARG A 32 -8.02 27.76 -13.91
N ARG A 33 -7.12 26.98 -14.54
CA ARG A 33 -7.49 25.71 -15.21
C ARG A 33 -7.23 24.44 -14.39
N LEU A 34 -6.61 24.54 -13.21
CA LEU A 34 -6.31 23.40 -12.33
C LEU A 34 -7.44 23.03 -11.37
N ALA A 35 -8.37 23.95 -11.11
CA ALA A 35 -9.50 23.74 -10.21
C ALA A 35 -10.42 22.56 -10.60
N PRO A 36 -10.87 22.39 -11.87
CA PRO A 36 -11.89 21.38 -12.17
C PRO A 36 -11.37 19.95 -12.05
N ARG A 37 -10.12 19.67 -12.47
CA ARG A 37 -9.54 18.32 -12.37
C ARG A 37 -9.31 17.91 -10.91
N THR A 38 -8.90 18.85 -10.08
CA THR A 38 -8.66 18.59 -8.65
C THR A 38 -9.98 18.34 -7.92
N LEU A 39 -10.99 19.17 -8.18
CA LEU A 39 -12.35 18.98 -7.67
C LEU A 39 -12.92 17.64 -8.08
N PHE A 40 -12.88 17.30 -9.38
CA PHE A 40 -13.37 16.02 -9.87
C PHE A 40 -12.63 14.84 -9.24
N THR A 41 -11.31 14.93 -9.09
CA THR A 41 -10.52 13.87 -8.43
C THR A 41 -10.95 13.69 -6.98
N GLY A 42 -11.20 14.80 -6.26
CA GLY A 42 -11.71 14.74 -4.89
C GLY A 42 -13.10 14.12 -4.80
N LEU A 43 -14.02 14.53 -5.67
CA LEU A 43 -15.37 13.95 -5.76
C LEU A 43 -15.34 12.47 -6.12
N LEU A 44 -14.47 12.06 -7.06
CA LEU A 44 -14.30 10.66 -7.41
C LEU A 44 -13.75 9.86 -6.23
N ILE A 45 -12.75 10.36 -5.52
CA ILE A 45 -12.21 9.69 -4.32
C ILE A 45 -13.31 9.51 -3.26
N LEU A 46 -14.14 10.54 -3.02
CA LEU A 46 -15.28 10.44 -2.09
C LEU A 46 -16.31 9.42 -2.57
N PHE A 47 -16.64 9.42 -3.87
CA PHE A 47 -17.56 8.44 -4.45
C PHE A 47 -17.02 7.02 -4.33
N LEU A 48 -15.76 6.77 -4.66
CA LEU A 48 -15.12 5.45 -4.52
C LEU A 48 -15.02 5.01 -3.06
N THR A 49 -14.77 5.95 -2.15
CA THR A 49 -14.80 5.70 -0.69
C THR A 49 -16.18 5.23 -0.27
N TRP A 50 -17.23 5.99 -0.62
CA TRP A 50 -18.61 5.63 -0.35
C TRP A 50 -19.01 4.30 -0.99
N PHE A 51 -18.62 4.05 -2.24
CA PHE A 51 -18.91 2.80 -2.95
C PHE A 51 -18.29 1.59 -2.24
N ALA A 52 -17.02 1.69 -1.83
CA ALA A 52 -16.33 0.63 -1.14
C ALA A 52 -16.96 0.33 0.24
N THR A 53 -17.34 1.37 1.00
CA THR A 53 -17.98 1.16 2.31
C THR A 53 -19.46 0.82 2.25
N SER A 54 -20.21 1.30 1.26
CA SER A 54 -21.62 0.89 1.06
C SER A 54 -21.72 -0.58 0.67
N SER A 55 -20.78 -1.06 -0.16
CA SER A 55 -20.68 -2.49 -0.45
C SER A 55 -20.54 -3.30 0.84
N PHE A 56 -19.71 -2.85 1.80
CA PHE A 56 -19.61 -3.51 3.11
C PHE A 56 -20.94 -3.51 3.88
N THR A 57 -21.69 -2.40 3.90
CA THR A 57 -22.98 -2.34 4.61
C THR A 57 -24.05 -3.19 3.96
N ASP A 58 -24.08 -3.27 2.64
CA ASP A 58 -25.08 -4.05 1.90
C ASP A 58 -24.91 -5.55 2.10
N TYR A 59 -23.68 -6.01 2.37
CA TYR A 59 -23.37 -7.42 2.59
C TYR A 59 -23.21 -7.81 4.07
N SER A 60 -23.16 -6.85 4.98
CA SER A 60 -23.05 -7.12 6.41
C SER A 60 -24.42 -7.05 7.06
N ASN A 61 -24.77 -8.08 7.83
CA ASN A 61 -25.96 -8.01 8.66
C ASN A 61 -25.75 -6.97 9.76
N ASP A 62 -26.64 -5.98 9.89
CA ASP A 62 -26.55 -4.93 10.91
C ASP A 62 -26.26 -5.53 12.29
N SER A 63 -26.99 -6.57 12.70
CA SER A 63 -26.79 -7.19 14.02
C SER A 63 -25.39 -7.78 14.22
N GLU A 64 -24.75 -8.27 13.16
CA GLU A 64 -23.36 -8.73 13.21
C GLU A 64 -22.40 -7.55 13.36
N VAL A 65 -22.68 -6.42 12.69
CA VAL A 65 -21.91 -5.17 12.84
C VAL A 65 -21.98 -4.68 14.27
N GLU A 66 -23.15 -4.73 14.91
CA GLU A 66 -23.22 -4.33 16.32
C GLU A 66 -22.43 -5.28 17.20
N ALA A 67 -22.66 -6.59 17.06
CA ALA A 67 -22.06 -7.57 17.94
C ALA A 67 -20.54 -7.49 17.86
N TYR A 68 -20.00 -7.37 16.65
CA TYR A 68 -18.58 -7.16 16.42
C TYR A 68 -18.09 -5.84 17.01
N SER A 69 -18.79 -4.72 16.76
CA SER A 69 -18.38 -3.40 17.25
C SER A 69 -18.42 -3.31 18.79
N GLN A 70 -19.42 -3.94 19.42
CA GLN A 70 -19.53 -4.06 20.87
C GLN A 70 -18.40 -4.90 21.46
N ALA A 71 -18.13 -6.06 20.86
CA ALA A 71 -17.03 -6.94 21.29
C ALA A 71 -15.68 -6.23 21.16
N LEU A 72 -15.44 -5.56 20.04
CA LEU A 72 -14.23 -4.78 19.79
C LEU A 72 -14.06 -3.66 20.80
N TYR A 73 -15.12 -2.86 21.00
CA TYR A 73 -15.10 -1.76 21.95
C TYR A 73 -14.80 -2.25 23.37
N ALA A 74 -15.45 -3.34 23.80
CA ALA A 74 -15.24 -3.93 25.12
C ALA A 74 -13.82 -4.51 25.28
N ALA A 75 -13.29 -5.19 24.25
CA ALA A 75 -11.93 -5.74 24.25
C ALA A 75 -10.90 -4.62 24.44
N VAL A 76 -10.91 -3.62 23.56
CA VAL A 76 -9.93 -2.52 23.58
C VAL A 76 -10.05 -1.69 24.85
N SER A 77 -11.27 -1.41 25.31
CA SER A 77 -11.49 -0.67 26.57
C SER A 77 -10.99 -1.43 27.81
N SER A 78 -10.88 -2.76 27.72
CA SER A 78 -10.29 -3.61 28.76
C SER A 78 -8.78 -3.85 28.59
N GLY A 79 -8.13 -3.17 27.64
CA GLY A 79 -6.71 -3.36 27.33
C GLY A 79 -6.38 -4.68 26.62
N ARG A 80 -7.35 -5.27 25.91
CA ARG A 80 -7.20 -6.52 25.15
C ARG A 80 -7.40 -6.28 23.65
N VAL A 81 -6.83 -7.17 22.84
CA VAL A 81 -7.06 -7.24 21.38
C VAL A 81 -8.22 -8.20 21.12
N LEU A 82 -9.07 -7.92 20.13
CA LEU A 82 -10.28 -8.71 19.88
C LEU A 82 -9.96 -10.06 19.23
N GLN A 83 -9.06 -10.09 18.23
CA GLN A 83 -8.75 -11.34 17.55
C GLN A 83 -7.83 -12.23 18.38
N ALA A 84 -8.16 -13.52 18.40
CA ALA A 84 -7.45 -14.54 19.17
C ALA A 84 -5.99 -14.74 18.72
N ASP A 85 -5.66 -14.31 17.52
CA ASP A 85 -4.33 -14.41 16.93
C ASP A 85 -3.46 -13.17 17.22
N GLY A 86 -4.00 -12.12 17.88
CA GLY A 86 -3.24 -10.98 18.38
C GLY A 86 -2.73 -10.00 17.31
N TRP A 87 -3.01 -10.29 16.03
CA TRP A 87 -2.45 -9.57 14.88
C TRP A 87 -3.20 -8.29 14.50
N SER A 88 -4.15 -7.81 15.30
CA SER A 88 -5.05 -6.69 14.94
C SER A 88 -4.95 -5.48 15.85
N ALA A 89 -3.96 -5.44 16.75
CA ALA A 89 -3.87 -4.43 17.81
C ALA A 89 -3.94 -2.99 17.29
N LEU A 90 -3.24 -2.68 16.19
CA LEU A 90 -3.27 -1.34 15.60
C LEU A 90 -4.66 -1.01 15.04
N SER A 91 -5.21 -1.89 14.21
CA SER A 91 -6.54 -1.72 13.63
C SER A 91 -7.64 -1.62 14.68
N ASP A 92 -7.57 -2.41 15.74
CA ASP A 92 -8.51 -2.42 16.85
C ASP A 92 -8.52 -1.06 17.57
N VAL A 93 -7.33 -0.52 17.86
CA VAL A 93 -7.19 0.82 18.47
C VAL A 93 -7.71 1.91 17.53
N LEU A 94 -7.37 1.84 16.23
CA LEU A 94 -7.85 2.80 15.24
C LEU A 94 -9.38 2.77 15.09
N ALA A 95 -9.99 1.59 15.15
CA ALA A 95 -11.43 1.40 15.10
C ALA A 95 -12.13 1.88 16.39
N TRP A 96 -11.48 1.68 17.54
CA TRP A 96 -12.00 2.13 18.83
C TRP A 96 -12.14 3.65 18.93
N LEU A 97 -11.20 4.44 18.38
CA LEU A 97 -11.21 5.90 18.47
C LEU A 97 -12.53 6.56 18.03
N PRO A 98 -13.06 6.34 16.80
CA PRO A 98 -14.32 6.93 16.38
C PRO A 98 -15.53 6.35 17.13
N MET A 99 -15.49 5.09 17.56
CA MET A 99 -16.54 4.51 18.39
C MET A 99 -16.61 5.19 19.76
N ALA A 100 -15.47 5.42 20.41
CA ALA A 100 -15.36 6.14 21.67
C ALA A 100 -15.86 7.59 21.53
N ALA A 101 -15.47 8.28 20.44
CA ALA A 101 -15.92 9.65 20.18
C ALA A 101 -17.45 9.75 20.05
N ILE A 102 -18.08 8.82 19.31
CA ILE A 102 -19.54 8.78 19.13
C ILE A 102 -20.27 8.48 20.45
N ARG A 103 -19.71 7.58 21.27
CA ARG A 103 -20.27 7.24 22.58
C ARG A 103 -20.20 8.42 23.55
N ILE A 104 -19.08 9.15 23.58
CA ILE A 104 -18.90 10.35 24.41
C ILE A 104 -19.88 11.45 23.98
N ALA A 105 -20.16 11.57 22.68
CA ALA A 105 -21.12 12.55 22.16
C ALA A 105 -22.58 12.28 22.58
N GLY A 106 -22.86 11.21 23.35
CA GLY A 106 -24.18 10.96 23.94
C GLY A 106 -25.29 10.72 22.92
N SER A 107 -24.94 10.53 21.65
CA SER A 107 -25.89 10.56 20.52
C SER A 107 -26.86 9.37 20.47
N GLY A 108 -26.80 8.45 21.43
CA GLY A 108 -27.49 7.16 21.38
C GLY A 108 -27.12 6.33 20.14
N ALA A 109 -26.11 6.78 19.38
CA ALA A 109 -25.76 6.20 18.11
C ALA A 109 -25.08 4.85 18.34
N TYR A 110 -25.61 3.87 17.62
CA TYR A 110 -25.11 2.53 17.44
C TYR A 110 -23.59 2.50 17.18
N LEU A 111 -22.85 1.64 17.89
CA LEU A 111 -21.39 1.54 17.77
C LEU A 111 -20.97 1.16 16.34
N GLY A 112 -21.82 0.42 15.62
CA GLY A 112 -21.60 0.15 14.20
C GLY A 112 -21.51 1.40 13.31
N LYS A 113 -22.11 2.55 13.69
CA LYS A 113 -21.88 3.81 12.94
C LYS A 113 -20.45 4.32 13.10
N GLY A 114 -19.84 4.12 14.26
CA GLY A 114 -18.43 4.43 14.50
C GLY A 114 -17.49 3.51 13.73
N PHE A 115 -17.82 2.22 13.69
CA PHE A 115 -17.13 1.27 12.83
C PHE A 115 -17.21 1.65 11.35
N PHE A 116 -18.40 2.01 10.86
CA PHE A 116 -18.58 2.48 9.48
C PHE A 116 -17.77 3.75 9.20
N ALA A 117 -17.79 4.73 10.11
CA ALA A 117 -17.00 5.96 9.96
C ALA A 117 -15.49 5.65 9.89
N MET A 118 -15.00 4.70 10.69
CA MET A 118 -13.63 4.24 10.60
C MET A 118 -13.32 3.59 9.24
N ARG A 119 -14.16 2.66 8.78
CA ARG A 119 -14.00 2.02 7.46
C ARG A 119 -13.98 3.06 6.33
N PHE A 120 -14.85 4.06 6.41
CA PHE A 120 -14.90 5.16 5.46
C PHE A 120 -13.58 5.94 5.47
N PHE A 121 -13.07 6.26 6.65
CA PHE A 121 -11.79 6.95 6.78
C PHE A 121 -10.60 6.12 6.26
N GLN A 122 -10.55 4.81 6.54
CA GLN A 122 -9.53 3.92 5.98
C GLN A 122 -9.55 3.94 4.44
N CYS A 123 -10.72 3.77 3.84
CA CYS A 123 -10.88 3.81 2.39
C CYS A 123 -10.48 5.17 1.80
N LEU A 124 -10.87 6.27 2.46
CA LEU A 124 -10.51 7.62 2.06
C LEU A 124 -8.98 7.81 2.05
N VAL A 125 -8.30 7.32 3.09
CA VAL A 125 -6.84 7.34 3.20
C VAL A 125 -6.21 6.50 2.09
N ILE A 126 -6.69 5.27 1.86
CA ILE A 126 -6.16 4.38 0.80
C ILE A 126 -6.30 5.02 -0.58
N PHE A 127 -7.48 5.54 -0.94
CA PHE A 127 -7.69 6.16 -2.24
C PHE A 127 -6.97 7.51 -2.39
N GLY A 128 -6.96 8.33 -1.33
CA GLY A 128 -6.24 9.60 -1.30
C GLY A 128 -4.74 9.41 -1.50
N LEU A 129 -4.13 8.54 -0.70
CA LEU A 129 -2.71 8.21 -0.81
C LEU A 129 -2.40 7.44 -2.10
N GLY A 130 -3.29 6.56 -2.56
CA GLY A 130 -3.16 5.86 -3.84
C GLY A 130 -3.09 6.86 -5.00
N ASN A 131 -3.96 7.87 -5.02
CA ASN A 131 -3.92 8.93 -6.02
C ASN A 131 -2.60 9.73 -5.99
N LEU A 132 -2.14 10.10 -4.78
CA LEU A 132 -0.87 10.80 -4.60
C LEU A 132 0.31 9.94 -5.04
N TYR A 133 0.29 8.65 -4.70
CA TYR A 133 1.29 7.68 -5.09
C TYR A 133 1.35 7.52 -6.60
N TYR A 134 0.22 7.25 -7.25
CA TYR A 134 0.18 7.08 -8.70
C TYR A 134 0.57 8.36 -9.43
N ARG A 135 0.23 9.53 -8.88
CA ARG A 135 0.68 10.83 -9.40
C ARG A 135 2.20 10.96 -9.33
N ALA A 136 2.79 10.59 -8.20
CA ALA A 136 4.23 10.68 -7.99
C ALA A 136 5.02 9.69 -8.88
N LEU A 137 4.39 8.58 -9.29
CA LEU A 137 4.92 7.66 -10.30
C LEU A 137 4.81 8.19 -11.75
N GLY A 138 4.22 9.37 -11.97
CA GLY A 138 4.08 9.97 -13.30
C GLY A 138 2.96 9.38 -14.16
N ILE A 139 2.01 8.66 -13.56
CA ILE A 139 0.86 8.07 -14.26
C ILE A 139 -0.12 9.19 -14.65
N ARG A 140 -0.64 9.18 -15.90
CA ARG A 140 -1.54 10.23 -16.38
C ARG A 140 -2.88 10.14 -15.66
N TRP A 141 -3.58 11.28 -15.60
CA TRP A 141 -4.80 11.41 -14.80
C TRP A 141 -5.86 10.33 -15.11
N GLY A 142 -6.17 10.07 -16.38
CA GLY A 142 -7.17 9.05 -16.77
C GLY A 142 -6.81 7.65 -16.26
N THR A 143 -5.59 7.21 -16.51
CA THR A 143 -5.07 5.91 -16.04
C THR A 143 -5.05 5.82 -14.52
N ARG A 144 -4.76 6.92 -13.82
CA ARG A 144 -4.88 6.98 -12.35
C ARG A 144 -6.31 6.78 -11.87
N MET A 145 -7.30 7.42 -12.49
CA MET A 145 -8.70 7.25 -12.10
C MET A 145 -9.17 5.82 -12.35
N ALA A 146 -8.77 5.20 -13.48
CA ALA A 146 -9.03 3.79 -13.75
C ALA A 146 -8.38 2.88 -12.70
N GLY A 147 -7.14 3.17 -12.30
CA GLY A 147 -6.45 2.48 -11.21
C GLY A 147 -7.21 2.57 -9.88
N LEU A 148 -7.68 3.76 -9.50
CA LEU A 148 -8.48 3.93 -8.27
C LEU A 148 -9.81 3.18 -8.34
N ALA A 149 -10.47 3.15 -9.50
CA ALA A 149 -11.69 2.38 -9.69
C ALA A 149 -11.45 0.87 -9.56
N LEU A 150 -10.35 0.34 -10.13
CA LEU A 150 -9.93 -1.04 -9.91
C LEU A 150 -9.63 -1.30 -8.43
N LEU A 151 -8.90 -0.41 -7.76
CA LEU A 151 -8.64 -0.56 -6.33
C LEU A 151 -9.96 -0.57 -5.52
N ALA A 152 -10.94 0.26 -5.88
CA ALA A 152 -12.24 0.28 -5.23
C ALA A 152 -13.02 -1.01 -5.44
N TRP A 153 -12.95 -1.59 -6.64
CA TRP A 153 -13.51 -2.91 -6.90
C TRP A 153 -12.83 -4.00 -6.05
N ALA A 154 -11.50 -3.99 -5.94
CA ALA A 154 -10.77 -4.96 -5.11
C ALA A 154 -11.19 -4.86 -3.64
N ILE A 155 -11.36 -3.63 -3.14
CA ILE A 155 -11.83 -3.38 -1.77
C ILE A 155 -13.27 -3.84 -1.59
N ALA A 156 -14.19 -3.48 -2.49
CA ALA A 156 -15.59 -3.88 -2.42
C ALA A 156 -15.74 -5.41 -2.46
N TYR A 157 -14.96 -6.08 -3.31
CA TYR A 157 -14.94 -7.55 -3.38
C TYR A 157 -14.37 -8.19 -2.11
N ALA A 158 -13.27 -7.65 -1.56
CA ALA A 158 -12.73 -8.10 -0.29
C ALA A 158 -13.75 -7.93 0.85
N SER A 159 -14.52 -6.83 0.83
CA SER A 159 -15.61 -6.59 1.78
C SER A 159 -16.78 -7.56 1.61
N TYR A 160 -17.10 -7.97 0.38
CA TYR A 160 -18.13 -8.96 0.09
C TYR A 160 -17.77 -10.34 0.66
N GLU A 161 -16.54 -10.81 0.44
CA GLU A 161 -16.12 -12.13 0.92
C GLU A 161 -15.95 -12.17 2.45
N ARG A 162 -15.25 -11.17 3.03
CA ARG A 162 -15.06 -11.03 4.50
C ARG A 162 -14.88 -9.58 4.92
N GLY A 163 -15.99 -8.88 5.10
CA GLY A 163 -16.05 -7.48 5.52
C GLY A 163 -15.37 -7.09 6.83
N TRP A 164 -15.04 -8.05 7.69
CA TRP A 164 -14.57 -7.81 9.07
C TRP A 164 -13.05 -7.67 9.23
N GLU A 165 -12.27 -7.89 8.19
CA GLU A 165 -10.80 -7.86 8.29
C GLU A 165 -10.30 -6.43 8.32
N LEU A 166 -10.34 -5.79 9.49
CA LEU A 166 -9.72 -4.48 9.70
C LEU A 166 -8.21 -4.45 9.38
N PRO A 167 -7.41 -5.47 9.77
CA PRO A 167 -5.95 -5.42 9.62
C PRO A 167 -5.50 -5.31 8.17
N SER A 168 -6.13 -6.04 7.25
CA SER A 168 -5.75 -5.99 5.84
C SER A 168 -5.93 -4.60 5.21
N PHE A 169 -6.89 -3.80 5.68
CA PHE A 169 -7.14 -2.45 5.17
C PHE A 169 -6.19 -1.43 5.78
N THR A 170 -5.94 -1.52 7.09
CA THR A 170 -4.92 -0.69 7.74
C THR A 170 -3.54 -0.99 7.17
N GLN A 171 -3.18 -2.27 6.97
CA GLN A 171 -1.97 -2.65 6.24
C GLN A 171 -1.95 -2.04 4.83
N ALA A 172 -3.04 -2.11 4.06
CA ALA A 172 -3.08 -1.49 2.74
C ALA A 172 -2.80 0.02 2.81
N ALA A 173 -3.37 0.73 3.78
CA ALA A 173 -3.08 2.14 4.02
C ALA A 173 -1.60 2.37 4.36
N LEU A 174 -0.99 1.56 5.23
CA LEU A 174 0.43 1.65 5.60
C LEU A 174 1.36 1.39 4.41
N PHE A 175 1.06 0.35 3.61
CA PHE A 175 1.85 -0.01 2.43
C PHE A 175 1.75 1.03 1.32
N VAL A 176 0.56 1.57 1.05
CA VAL A 176 0.40 2.68 0.10
C VAL A 176 1.08 3.96 0.60
N SER A 177 1.00 4.24 1.91
CA SER A 177 1.74 5.35 2.54
C SER A 177 3.25 5.21 2.32
N ALA A 178 3.80 4.03 2.59
CA ALA A 178 5.22 3.76 2.39
C ALA A 178 5.62 3.86 0.92
N GLY A 179 4.80 3.31 0.02
CA GLY A 179 4.96 3.45 -1.44
C GLY A 179 5.02 4.91 -1.87
N TYR A 180 4.08 5.74 -1.41
CA TYR A 180 4.08 7.18 -1.66
C TYR A 180 5.33 7.87 -1.11
N LEU A 181 5.70 7.62 0.16
CA LEU A 181 6.87 8.24 0.78
C LEU A 181 8.18 7.87 0.07
N LEU A 182 8.29 6.66 -0.47
CA LEU A 182 9.45 6.24 -1.27
C LEU A 182 9.63 7.03 -2.56
N THR A 183 8.56 7.65 -3.07
CA THR A 183 8.66 8.54 -4.24
C THR A 183 9.20 9.93 -3.90
N ILE A 184 9.28 10.30 -2.63
CA ILE A 184 9.73 11.62 -2.17
C ILE A 184 11.12 11.51 -1.54
N PRO A 185 12.20 11.94 -2.24
CA PRO A 185 13.56 11.73 -1.77
C PRO A 185 13.90 12.38 -0.42
N SER A 186 13.25 13.49 -0.08
CA SER A 186 13.52 14.28 1.14
C SER A 186 12.84 13.75 2.41
N LEU A 187 11.75 13.00 2.27
CA LEU A 187 10.89 12.61 3.40
C LEU A 187 10.98 11.13 3.77
N SER A 188 11.58 10.30 2.91
CA SER A 188 11.23 8.88 2.90
C SER A 188 11.59 8.13 4.19
N ILE A 189 12.81 8.22 4.72
CA ILE A 189 13.24 7.26 5.76
C ILE A 189 12.73 7.61 7.16
N GLY A 190 12.69 8.90 7.50
CA GLY A 190 12.18 9.35 8.81
C GLY A 190 10.72 8.99 9.04
N TRP A 191 9.90 9.03 7.98
CA TRP A 191 8.48 8.68 8.04
C TRP A 191 8.19 7.20 7.75
N ILE A 192 9.03 6.51 6.98
CA ILE A 192 8.88 5.06 6.79
C ILE A 192 9.21 4.29 8.07
N ALA A 193 10.15 4.78 8.89
CA ALA A 193 10.50 4.16 10.17
C ALA A 193 9.31 3.93 11.11
N PRO A 194 8.49 4.95 11.46
CA PRO A 194 7.30 4.73 12.29
C PRO A 194 6.25 3.85 11.60
N LEU A 195 6.06 3.94 10.28
CA LEU A 195 5.13 3.04 9.58
C LEU A 195 5.57 1.58 9.69
N ALA A 196 6.86 1.32 9.54
CA ALA A 196 7.44 -0.01 9.59
C ALA A 196 7.51 -0.56 11.03
N PHE A 197 7.53 0.32 12.03
CA PHE A 197 7.31 -0.04 13.42
C PHE A 197 5.85 -0.41 13.71
N LEU A 198 4.89 0.33 13.15
CA LEU A 198 3.47 0.10 13.39
C LEU A 198 2.90 -1.11 12.64
N ALA A 199 3.39 -1.38 11.43
CA ALA A 199 2.82 -2.41 10.56
C ALA A 199 2.79 -3.84 11.15
N PRO A 200 3.82 -4.33 11.85
CA PRO A 200 3.80 -5.66 12.46
C PRO A 200 2.71 -5.87 13.52
N PHE A 201 2.20 -4.79 14.15
CA PHE A 201 1.09 -4.85 15.11
C PHE A 201 -0.27 -5.12 14.45
N ASP A 202 -0.28 -5.20 13.13
CA ASP A 202 -1.48 -5.35 12.33
C ASP A 202 -1.40 -6.56 11.39
N GLY A 203 -0.45 -7.46 11.63
CA GLY A 203 -0.35 -8.77 10.97
C GLY A 203 1.02 -9.07 10.37
N ALA A 204 1.22 -10.36 10.05
CA ALA A 204 2.49 -10.88 9.53
C ALA A 204 2.96 -10.18 8.24
N ALA A 205 2.02 -9.75 7.39
CA ALA A 205 2.33 -8.96 6.19
C ALA A 205 3.00 -7.61 6.51
N GLY A 206 2.74 -7.03 7.68
CA GLY A 206 3.42 -5.83 8.18
C GLY A 206 4.94 -5.97 8.30
N LEU A 207 5.45 -7.20 8.49
CA LEU A 207 6.89 -7.49 8.49
C LEU A 207 7.57 -7.22 7.15
N LEU A 208 6.82 -7.09 6.06
CA LEU A 208 7.36 -6.80 4.73
C LEU A 208 7.59 -5.30 4.50
N LEU A 209 7.06 -4.42 5.36
CA LEU A 209 7.22 -2.97 5.20
C LEU A 209 8.69 -2.50 5.39
N PRO A 210 9.47 -3.00 6.37
CA PRO A 210 10.90 -2.72 6.44
C PRO A 210 11.66 -3.10 5.16
N TRP A 211 11.29 -4.22 4.53
CA TRP A 211 11.89 -4.67 3.28
C TRP A 211 11.55 -3.75 2.11
N LEU A 212 10.31 -3.25 2.04
CA LEU A 212 9.92 -2.23 1.07
C LEU A 212 10.81 -0.98 1.17
N ALA A 213 11.14 -0.58 2.41
CA ALA A 213 12.03 0.55 2.64
C ALA A 213 13.45 0.32 2.09
N LEU A 214 14.01 -0.89 2.29
CA LEU A 214 15.34 -1.29 1.79
C LEU A 214 15.45 -1.29 0.26
N LEU A 215 14.32 -1.31 -0.45
CA LEU A 215 14.28 -1.33 -1.92
C LEU A 215 14.27 0.08 -2.52
N ARG A 216 14.39 1.12 -1.69
CA ARG A 216 14.47 2.52 -2.14
C ARG A 216 15.57 2.71 -3.20
N PRO A 217 15.26 3.35 -4.35
CA PRO A 217 16.27 3.76 -5.30
C PRO A 217 17.09 4.94 -4.76
N GLY A 218 18.42 4.85 -4.85
CA GLY A 218 19.35 5.93 -4.49
C GLY A 218 20.49 5.47 -3.58
N PRO A 219 21.50 6.33 -3.36
CA PRO A 219 22.58 6.04 -2.42
C PRO A 219 22.06 6.05 -0.99
N TRP A 220 22.45 5.04 -0.23
CA TRP A 220 22.13 4.90 1.18
C TRP A 220 23.12 5.68 2.03
N THR A 221 22.66 6.64 2.84
CA THR A 221 23.54 7.24 3.84
C THR A 221 23.79 6.27 5.01
N PRO A 222 24.88 6.41 5.78
CA PRO A 222 25.09 5.59 6.98
C PRO A 222 23.95 5.74 8.01
N ARG A 223 23.35 6.94 8.11
CA ARG A 223 22.19 7.21 8.97
C ARG A 223 20.97 6.40 8.53
N ASP A 224 20.71 6.37 7.23
CA ASP A 224 19.59 5.62 6.64
C ASP A 224 19.69 4.13 6.93
N ARG A 225 20.90 3.56 6.80
CA ARG A 225 21.15 2.15 7.11
C ARG A 225 20.94 1.84 8.59
N ARG A 226 21.40 2.72 9.48
CA ARG A 226 21.19 2.56 10.93
C ARG A 226 19.72 2.65 11.32
N LEU A 227 18.98 3.60 10.74
CA LEU A 227 17.55 3.73 10.97
C LEU A 227 16.81 2.49 10.49
N LEU A 228 17.12 1.97 9.30
CA LEU A 228 16.49 0.74 8.81
C LEU A 228 16.89 -0.51 9.58
N ALA A 229 18.14 -0.65 9.98
CA ALA A 229 18.56 -1.74 10.84
C ALA A 229 17.84 -1.67 12.20
N GLY A 230 17.72 -0.46 12.77
CA GLY A 230 16.95 -0.21 13.98
C GLY A 230 15.48 -0.56 13.80
N VAL A 231 14.84 -0.10 12.72
CA VAL A 231 13.42 -0.40 12.42
C VAL A 231 13.20 -1.89 12.16
N ALA A 232 14.09 -2.54 11.43
CA ALA A 232 14.01 -3.99 11.20
C ALA A 232 14.18 -4.74 12.52
N ALA A 233 15.16 -4.38 13.35
CA ALA A 233 15.37 -4.99 14.66
C ALA A 233 14.17 -4.74 15.59
N ILE A 234 13.67 -3.50 15.67
CA ILE A 234 12.52 -3.13 16.51
C ILE A 234 11.20 -3.67 15.91
N GLY A 235 11.13 -4.02 14.63
CA GLY A 235 9.98 -4.75 14.07
C GLY A 235 10.05 -6.24 14.40
N LEU A 236 11.21 -6.87 14.17
CA LEU A 236 11.43 -8.30 14.36
C LEU A 236 11.49 -8.71 15.83
N ILE A 237 12.02 -7.89 16.74
CA ILE A 237 12.20 -8.25 18.15
C ILE A 237 10.86 -8.29 18.90
N PRO A 238 9.99 -7.25 18.88
CA PRO A 238 8.66 -7.31 19.47
C PRO A 238 7.78 -8.34 18.76
N PHE A 239 7.89 -8.48 17.44
CA PHE A 239 7.23 -9.57 16.72
C PHE A 239 7.64 -10.93 17.31
N GLY A 240 8.94 -11.18 17.39
CA GLY A 240 9.49 -12.42 17.93
C GLY A 240 9.16 -12.62 19.41
N ALA A 241 9.10 -11.55 20.21
CA ALA A 241 8.81 -11.60 21.64
C ALA A 241 7.32 -11.81 21.92
N LEU A 242 6.43 -11.09 21.23
CA LEU A 242 4.97 -11.25 21.34
C LEU A 242 4.54 -12.65 20.90
N HIS A 243 5.25 -13.24 19.94
CA HIS A 243 4.87 -14.52 19.36
C HIS A 243 5.79 -15.67 19.79
N ALA A 244 6.80 -15.43 20.62
CA ALA A 244 7.67 -16.50 21.13
C ALA A 244 6.85 -17.61 21.81
N GLY A 245 5.78 -17.24 22.52
CA GLY A 245 4.88 -18.18 23.19
C GLY A 245 4.00 -19.03 22.25
N GLU A 246 3.69 -18.54 21.05
CA GLU A 246 2.93 -19.29 20.05
C GLU A 246 3.84 -20.05 19.07
N ILE A 247 4.96 -19.43 18.71
CA ILE A 247 5.96 -19.98 17.80
C ILE A 247 6.70 -21.13 18.48
N ALA A 248 7.03 -21.07 19.77
CA ALA A 248 7.74 -22.15 20.46
C ALA A 248 7.02 -23.52 20.41
N PRO A 249 5.73 -23.66 20.78
CA PRO A 249 5.02 -24.93 20.65
C PRO A 249 4.75 -25.32 19.18
N ALA A 250 4.54 -24.36 18.29
CA ALA A 250 4.36 -24.62 16.86
C ALA A 250 5.65 -25.13 16.19
N VAL A 251 6.81 -24.59 16.56
CA VAL A 251 8.14 -25.02 16.09
C VAL A 251 8.53 -26.35 16.71
N ALA A 252 8.20 -26.58 18.00
CA ALA A 252 8.37 -27.89 18.64
C ALA A 252 7.52 -28.98 17.96
N SER A 253 6.47 -28.59 17.25
CA SER A 253 5.61 -29.44 16.44
C SER A 253 5.75 -29.14 14.94
N ALA A 254 6.96 -28.84 14.44
CA ALA A 254 7.22 -28.42 13.05
C ALA A 254 6.53 -29.29 11.97
N GLY A 255 6.32 -30.59 12.22
CA GLY A 255 5.53 -31.46 11.33
C GLY A 255 4.07 -31.02 11.17
N THR A 256 3.45 -30.48 12.22
CA THR A 256 2.08 -29.95 12.21
C THR A 256 1.98 -28.60 11.48
N LEU A 257 3.01 -27.75 11.56
CA LEU A 257 3.09 -26.49 10.82
C LEU A 257 3.12 -26.73 9.31
N TRP A 258 3.99 -27.63 8.85
CA TRP A 258 4.08 -27.94 7.42
C TRP A 258 2.80 -28.59 6.91
N ALA A 259 2.21 -29.51 7.68
CA ALA A 259 0.92 -30.10 7.35
C ALA A 259 -0.21 -29.07 7.34
N SER A 260 -0.18 -28.06 8.22
CA SER A 260 -1.13 -26.94 8.20
C SER A 260 -0.97 -26.08 6.95
N ALA A 261 0.26 -25.66 6.65
CA ALA A 261 0.61 -24.87 5.48
C ALA A 261 0.21 -25.56 4.17
N LEU A 262 0.49 -26.85 4.02
CA LEU A 262 0.09 -27.65 2.85
C LEU A 262 -1.42 -27.80 2.75
N ARG A 263 -2.14 -27.95 3.86
CA ARG A 263 -3.63 -27.99 3.86
C ARG A 263 -4.23 -26.64 3.50
N THR A 264 -3.62 -25.54 3.94
CA THR A 264 -4.05 -24.18 3.56
C THR A 264 -3.76 -23.94 2.08
N LEU A 265 -2.58 -24.31 1.60
CA LEU A 265 -2.22 -24.25 0.20
C LEU A 265 -3.19 -25.06 -0.67
N GLY A 266 -3.49 -26.30 -0.29
CA GLY A 266 -4.45 -27.14 -1.02
C GLY A 266 -5.85 -26.53 -1.10
N ARG A 267 -6.33 -25.92 -0.01
CA ARG A 267 -7.60 -25.17 0.00
C ARG A 267 -7.55 -23.93 -0.88
N ASN A 268 -6.43 -23.22 -0.87
CA ASN A 268 -6.25 -21.99 -1.64
C ASN A 268 -6.09 -22.22 -3.14
N LEU A 269 -5.60 -23.40 -3.53
CA LEU A 269 -5.50 -23.84 -4.92
C LEU A 269 -6.78 -24.49 -5.44
N ASP A 270 -7.84 -24.58 -4.63
CA ASP A 270 -9.15 -25.05 -5.08
C ASP A 270 -9.67 -24.13 -6.21
N PRO A 271 -10.17 -24.67 -7.33
CA PRO A 271 -10.64 -23.87 -8.46
C PRO A 271 -11.68 -22.82 -8.08
N ARG A 272 -12.52 -23.05 -7.06
CA ARG A 272 -13.51 -22.05 -6.61
C ARG A 272 -12.82 -20.89 -5.91
N THR A 273 -11.87 -21.16 -5.01
CA THR A 273 -11.09 -20.12 -4.34
C THR A 273 -10.26 -19.33 -5.35
N LEU A 274 -9.64 -20.00 -6.33
CA LEU A 274 -8.93 -19.31 -7.41
C LEU A 274 -9.87 -18.47 -8.26
N ALA A 275 -11.08 -18.94 -8.59
CA ALA A 275 -12.07 -18.15 -9.33
C ALA A 275 -12.52 -16.91 -8.55
N SER A 276 -12.83 -17.04 -7.25
CA SER A 276 -13.16 -15.91 -6.37
C SER A 276 -12.00 -14.90 -6.30
N LEU A 277 -10.78 -15.40 -6.15
CA LEU A 277 -9.57 -14.57 -6.14
C LEU A 277 -9.43 -13.79 -7.46
N LEU A 278 -9.60 -14.46 -8.60
CA LEU A 278 -9.56 -13.84 -9.93
C LEU A 278 -10.66 -12.79 -10.13
N ALA A 279 -11.87 -13.02 -9.60
CA ALA A 279 -12.98 -12.06 -9.63
C ALA A 279 -12.69 -10.79 -8.81
N GLY A 280 -11.99 -10.92 -7.68
CA GLY A 280 -11.54 -9.83 -6.82
C GLY A 280 -10.30 -9.08 -7.31
N LEU A 281 -10.03 -9.08 -8.62
CA LEU A 281 -8.85 -8.49 -9.28
C LEU A 281 -7.52 -9.26 -9.10
N ALA A 282 -7.52 -10.56 -8.84
CA ALA A 282 -6.27 -11.30 -8.82
C ALA A 282 -5.64 -11.63 -10.18
N PHE A 283 -6.20 -11.10 -11.27
CA PHE A 283 -5.41 -10.95 -12.49
C PHE A 283 -4.36 -9.84 -12.36
N VAL A 284 -4.52 -8.87 -11.47
CA VAL A 284 -3.57 -7.75 -11.32
C VAL A 284 -2.16 -8.23 -10.95
N PRO A 285 -1.95 -9.17 -10.01
CA PRO A 285 -0.65 -9.81 -9.82
C PRO A 285 -0.08 -10.44 -11.09
N VAL A 286 -0.87 -11.20 -11.83
CA VAL A 286 -0.44 -11.87 -13.08
C VAL A 286 -0.03 -10.84 -14.13
N LEU A 287 -0.85 -9.82 -14.34
CA LEU A 287 -0.57 -8.70 -15.24
C LEU A 287 0.69 -7.93 -14.80
N ALA A 288 0.88 -7.72 -13.50
CA ALA A 288 2.06 -7.05 -12.97
C ALA A 288 3.35 -7.81 -13.32
N PHE A 289 3.35 -9.14 -13.20
CA PHE A 289 4.49 -9.96 -13.61
C PHE A 289 4.68 -9.98 -15.14
N ALA A 290 3.60 -10.17 -15.89
CA ALA A 290 3.63 -10.20 -17.36
C ALA A 290 4.18 -8.89 -17.96
N TRP A 291 3.80 -7.76 -17.37
CA TRP A 291 4.20 -6.43 -17.83
C TRP A 291 5.35 -5.80 -17.04
N SER A 292 6.01 -6.59 -16.18
CA SER A 292 7.12 -6.12 -15.34
C SER A 292 8.31 -5.58 -16.14
N ARG A 293 8.45 -5.95 -17.42
CA ARG A 293 9.52 -5.44 -18.29
C ARG A 293 9.33 -3.98 -18.69
N ASP A 294 8.08 -3.53 -18.74
CA ASP A 294 7.70 -2.19 -19.21
C ASP A 294 7.54 -1.16 -18.09
N THR A 295 7.77 -1.55 -16.82
CA THR A 295 7.73 -0.65 -15.67
C THR A 295 9.10 -0.05 -15.32
N SER A 296 9.11 0.93 -14.43
CA SER A 296 10.34 1.55 -13.94
C SER A 296 11.24 0.53 -13.20
N PRO A 297 12.57 0.64 -13.29
CA PRO A 297 13.48 -0.30 -12.61
C PRO A 297 13.31 -0.35 -11.09
N GLY A 298 12.82 0.73 -10.47
CA GLY A 298 12.50 0.79 -9.04
C GLY A 298 11.31 -0.10 -8.70
N LEU A 299 10.17 0.11 -9.36
CA LEU A 299 8.96 -0.72 -9.15
C LEU A 299 9.20 -2.19 -9.54
N ARG A 300 9.98 -2.44 -10.59
CA ARG A 300 10.37 -3.81 -10.96
C ARG A 300 11.13 -4.51 -9.85
N ARG A 301 12.08 -3.83 -9.20
CA ARG A 301 12.81 -4.39 -8.05
C ARG A 301 11.87 -4.68 -6.88
N VAL A 302 10.96 -3.75 -6.58
CA VAL A 302 9.94 -3.95 -5.54
C VAL A 302 9.06 -5.16 -5.84
N LEU A 303 8.56 -5.27 -7.06
CA LEU A 303 7.76 -6.40 -7.51
C LEU A 303 8.48 -7.73 -7.31
N TRP A 304 9.71 -7.86 -7.80
CA TRP A 304 10.43 -9.14 -7.72
C TRP A 304 10.92 -9.48 -6.31
N ALA A 305 11.22 -8.47 -5.49
CA ALA A 305 11.67 -8.70 -4.12
C ALA A 305 10.54 -9.00 -3.14
N LEU A 306 9.35 -8.40 -3.32
CA LEU A 306 8.24 -8.55 -2.37
C LEU A 306 7.04 -9.30 -2.93
N GLY A 307 6.76 -9.20 -4.23
CA GLY A 307 5.59 -9.83 -4.86
C GLY A 307 5.55 -11.35 -4.65
N PRO A 308 6.57 -12.13 -5.10
CA PRO A 308 6.56 -13.58 -4.93
C PRO A 308 6.56 -14.01 -3.46
N PRO A 309 7.40 -13.46 -2.55
CA PRO A 309 7.33 -13.81 -1.13
C PRO A 309 5.97 -13.52 -0.50
N TRP A 310 5.32 -12.41 -0.89
CA TRP A 310 3.98 -12.09 -0.39
C TRP A 310 2.94 -13.08 -0.88
N LEU A 311 2.92 -13.40 -2.17
CA LEU A 311 1.98 -14.38 -2.72
C LEU A 311 2.18 -15.76 -2.10
N ALA A 312 3.44 -16.18 -1.92
CA ALA A 312 3.77 -17.43 -1.24
C ALA A 312 3.27 -17.42 0.22
N ALA A 313 3.52 -16.34 0.96
CA ALA A 313 3.02 -16.18 2.32
C ALA A 313 1.48 -16.19 2.38
N ALA A 314 0.81 -15.46 1.49
CA ALA A 314 -0.64 -15.42 1.40
C ALA A 314 -1.25 -16.79 1.08
N LEU A 315 -0.58 -17.59 0.25
CA LEU A 315 -1.02 -18.95 -0.11
C LEU A 315 -0.92 -19.95 1.04
N VAL A 316 -0.03 -19.74 2.02
CA VAL A 316 0.25 -20.75 3.06
C VAL A 316 -0.20 -20.35 4.46
N ILE A 317 -0.29 -19.04 4.76
CA ILE A 317 -0.57 -18.55 6.12
C ILE A 317 -2.08 -18.49 6.38
N GLN A 318 -2.88 -18.01 5.43
CA GLN A 318 -4.32 -17.83 5.62
C GLN A 318 -5.13 -18.27 4.39
N PRO A 319 -6.43 -18.60 4.56
CA PRO A 319 -7.31 -18.88 3.44
C PRO A 319 -7.45 -17.66 2.51
N LEU A 320 -7.03 -17.79 1.26
CA LEU A 320 -7.10 -16.73 0.23
C LEU A 320 -8.52 -16.33 -0.15
N GLY A 321 -9.53 -17.15 0.18
CA GLY A 321 -10.94 -16.79 0.07
C GLY A 321 -11.30 -15.52 0.87
N GLN A 322 -10.40 -15.04 1.73
CA GLN A 322 -10.56 -13.79 2.44
C GLN A 322 -10.34 -12.54 1.57
N GLY A 323 -9.66 -12.64 0.42
CA GLY A 323 -9.44 -11.56 -0.57
C GLY A 323 -8.61 -10.35 -0.09
N ALA A 324 -8.89 -9.86 1.11
CA ALA A 324 -8.29 -8.68 1.72
C ALA A 324 -6.78 -8.84 1.97
N LEU A 325 -6.27 -10.06 2.18
CA LEU A 325 -4.84 -10.29 2.41
C LEU A 325 -3.95 -9.87 1.21
N LEU A 326 -4.52 -9.88 0.00
CA LEU A 326 -3.85 -9.39 -1.21
C LEU A 326 -4.07 -7.89 -1.44
N LEU A 327 -4.91 -7.22 -0.65
CA LEU A 327 -5.18 -5.80 -0.81
C LEU A 327 -3.91 -4.94 -0.62
N PRO A 328 -3.06 -5.14 0.42
CA PRO A 328 -1.83 -4.36 0.55
C PRO A 328 -0.88 -4.47 -0.64
N PRO A 329 -0.49 -5.67 -1.13
CA PRO A 329 0.42 -5.77 -2.27
C PRO A 329 -0.27 -5.37 -3.58
N VAL A 330 -1.59 -5.56 -3.73
CA VAL A 330 -2.34 -5.04 -4.89
C VAL A 330 -2.24 -3.53 -4.94
N ALA A 331 -2.56 -2.84 -3.84
CA ALA A 331 -2.60 -1.39 -3.80
C ALA A 331 -1.21 -0.74 -3.95
N ALA A 332 -0.19 -1.33 -3.32
CA ALA A 332 1.15 -0.74 -3.22
C ALA A 332 2.18 -1.27 -4.23
N ILE A 333 1.96 -2.44 -4.85
CA ILE A 333 2.96 -3.08 -5.72
C ILE A 333 2.34 -3.42 -7.08
N PHE A 334 1.38 -4.34 -7.12
CA PHE A 334 0.91 -4.93 -8.38
C PHE A 334 0.18 -3.91 -9.26
N LEU A 335 -0.79 -3.18 -8.70
CA LEU A 335 -1.55 -2.19 -9.45
C LEU A 335 -0.66 -1.03 -9.96
N PRO A 336 0.25 -0.42 -9.16
CA PRO A 336 1.23 0.53 -9.67
C PRO A 336 2.04 0.02 -10.87
N VAL A 337 2.53 -1.23 -10.82
CA VAL A 337 3.30 -1.83 -11.92
C VAL A 337 2.45 -1.95 -13.19
N VAL A 338 1.21 -2.42 -13.07
CA VAL A 338 0.30 -2.55 -14.21
C VAL A 338 0.03 -1.17 -14.81
N LEU A 339 -0.29 -0.17 -14.00
CA LEU A 339 -0.62 1.17 -14.49
C LEU A 339 0.57 1.85 -15.19
N THR A 340 1.79 1.72 -14.65
CA THR A 340 2.99 2.28 -15.31
C THR A 340 3.32 1.56 -16.61
N ALA A 341 3.11 0.24 -16.69
CA ALA A 341 3.32 -0.51 -17.92
C ALA A 341 2.27 -0.16 -19.01
N VAL A 342 1.00 0.01 -18.63
CA VAL A 342 -0.05 0.49 -19.55
C VAL A 342 0.32 1.86 -20.12
N GLU A 343 0.78 2.78 -19.27
CA GLU A 343 1.26 4.09 -19.71
C GLU A 343 2.42 4.01 -20.71
N ALA A 344 3.37 3.11 -20.48
CA ALA A 344 4.48 2.87 -21.39
C ALA A 344 4.01 2.28 -22.73
N ALA A 345 3.05 1.34 -22.70
CA ALA A 345 2.46 0.74 -23.89
C ALA A 345 1.68 1.78 -24.73
N VAL A 346 0.83 2.61 -24.10
CA VAL A 346 0.07 3.66 -24.78
C VAL A 346 1.00 4.69 -25.44
N ARG A 347 2.11 5.06 -24.78
CA ARG A 347 3.10 5.97 -25.37
C ARG A 347 3.75 5.39 -26.61
N ARG A 348 4.17 4.11 -26.56
CA ARG A 348 4.79 3.42 -27.72
C ARG A 348 3.83 3.32 -28.90
N TYR A 349 2.55 3.08 -28.65
CA TYR A 349 1.53 3.02 -29.71
C TYR A 349 1.37 4.38 -30.40
N ASN A 350 1.31 5.48 -29.63
CA ASN A 350 1.16 6.81 -30.20
C ASN A 350 2.38 7.25 -31.03
N THR A 351 3.60 6.90 -30.60
CA THR A 351 4.82 7.24 -31.37
C THR A 351 4.93 6.42 -32.66
N ALA A 352 4.56 5.14 -32.64
CA ALA A 352 4.60 4.29 -33.84
C ALA A 352 3.60 4.75 -34.93
N GLY A 353 2.48 5.37 -34.53
CA GLY A 353 1.51 5.97 -35.45
C GLY A 353 2.02 7.23 -36.15
N GLU A 354 2.90 8.00 -35.52
CA GLU A 354 3.50 9.20 -36.13
C GLU A 354 4.57 8.82 -37.17
N ASP A 355 5.36 7.78 -36.90
CA ASP A 355 6.43 7.32 -37.80
C ASP A 355 5.92 6.59 -39.06
N SER A 356 4.70 6.05 -39.03
CA SER A 356 4.15 5.29 -40.15
C SER A 356 3.57 6.15 -41.29
N GLY A 357 3.49 7.47 -41.13
CA GLY A 357 3.16 8.42 -42.21
C GLY A 357 1.81 8.20 -42.89
N THR A 358 0.96 7.31 -42.37
CA THR A 358 -0.39 7.07 -42.87
C THR A 358 -1.36 8.06 -42.24
N PHE A 359 -1.25 9.33 -42.61
CA PHE A 359 -2.31 10.33 -42.48
C PHE A 359 -2.28 11.33 -43.63
#